data_AF-S8A7U9-F1
#
_entry.id   AF-S8A7U9-F1
#
_cell.length_a   1.000
_cell.length_b   1.000
_cell.length_c   1.000
_cell.angle_alpha   90.00
_cell.angle_beta   90.00
_cell.angle_gamma   90.00
#
_symmetry.space_group_name_H-M   'P 1'
#
loop_
_entity.id
_entity.type
_entity.pdbx_description
1 polymer ?
#
loop_
_entity_poly.entity_id
_entity_poly.type
_entity_poly.pdbx_seq_one_letter_code
_entity_poly.pdbx_strand_id
1 'polypeptide(L)'
;MADGLDSIFSRTPPTELEKFISHPKRYIAEQLYRIRPNARASPSSNETSDQKIKVVCLSDTHNHRISDVPAGDILIHAGDLTNRGTIEELQQAIEWLDELPHKYKIVIAGNHELCLDAKGKHPDIPPSDIESIDWKSLICLNDSSVLVNIPGKKRAVKIYGNPWTPKQGNSAFQYPRHENFYENKIPLDVDILVTHGPPRHHLDNHAGCVSLLQEIWRVRPKLHVFGHIHAARGQTLLYYSSLQKYYELSCDRKGGLLEIFGLLWGFLVAYILSIVGWTHKNRNTILVNAAMVRGLKNEVTDLGVISCVVDLA
;
A
#
# COMPACT_ATOMS: atom_id res chain seq x y z
N MET A 1 -17.60 26.00 26.93
CA MET A 1 -17.68 25.85 25.47
C MET A 1 -16.61 24.85 25.10
N ALA A 2 -16.99 23.57 24.98
CA ALA A 2 -16.07 22.51 24.59
C ALA A 2 -15.84 22.59 23.08
N ASP A 3 -14.57 22.54 22.68
CA ASP A 3 -14.08 22.81 21.34
C ASP A 3 -14.71 21.87 20.30
N GLY A 4 -15.06 22.42 19.12
CA GLY A 4 -15.74 21.71 18.04
C GLY A 4 -15.01 20.48 17.49
N LEU A 5 -13.76 20.24 17.88
CA LEU A 5 -12.98 19.07 17.49
C LEU A 5 -13.41 17.79 18.22
N ASP A 6 -13.75 17.86 19.51
CA ASP A 6 -14.21 16.68 20.28
C ASP A 6 -15.54 16.11 19.75
N SER A 7 -16.35 16.96 19.10
CA SER A 7 -17.61 16.57 18.45
C SER A 7 -17.43 15.79 17.13
N ILE A 8 -16.23 15.85 16.53
CA ILE A 8 -15.88 15.07 15.33
C ILE A 8 -15.45 13.66 15.74
N PHE A 9 -14.74 13.53 16.86
CA PHE A 9 -14.19 12.27 17.37
C PHE A 9 -15.19 11.39 18.13
N SER A 10 -16.26 11.99 18.65
CA SER A 10 -17.35 11.28 19.34
C SER A 10 -18.48 10.82 18.42
N ARG A 11 -18.33 10.96 17.10
CA ARG A 11 -19.32 10.43 16.15
C ARG A 11 -19.30 8.92 16.22
N THR A 12 -20.41 8.36 16.69
CA THR A 12 -20.69 6.93 16.54
C THR A 12 -20.49 6.55 15.07
N PRO A 13 -19.74 5.46 14.79
CA PRO A 13 -19.61 4.98 13.42
C PRO A 13 -21.01 4.74 12.85
N PRO A 14 -21.25 5.09 11.58
CA PRO A 14 -22.58 4.98 10.98
C PRO A 14 -23.04 3.52 11.02
N THR A 15 -24.31 3.33 11.35
CA THR A 15 -24.97 2.02 11.29
C THR A 15 -25.01 1.50 9.85
N GLU A 16 -25.22 0.19 9.69
CA GLU A 16 -25.36 -0.41 8.36
C GLU A 16 -26.49 0.21 7.54
N LEU A 17 -27.59 0.58 8.20
CA LEU A 17 -28.72 1.26 7.55
C LEU A 17 -28.33 2.67 7.08
N GLU A 18 -27.61 3.44 7.88
CA GLU A 18 -27.13 4.77 7.50
C GLU A 18 -26.11 4.71 6.35
N LYS A 19 -25.22 3.71 6.34
CA LYS A 19 -24.31 3.46 5.22
C LYS A 19 -25.11 3.15 3.94
N PHE A 20 -26.13 2.29 4.03
CA PHE A 20 -26.98 1.97 2.89
C PHE A 20 -27.78 3.18 2.40
N ILE A 21 -28.42 3.95 3.28
CA ILE A 21 -29.21 5.13 2.90
C ILE A 21 -28.32 6.19 2.25
N SER A 22 -27.13 6.43 2.80
CA SER A 22 -26.22 7.46 2.28
C SER A 22 -25.56 7.06 0.97
N HIS A 23 -25.20 5.78 0.80
CA HIS A 23 -24.43 5.29 -0.34
C HIS A 23 -24.88 3.89 -0.77
N PRO A 24 -26.13 3.70 -1.25
CA PRO A 24 -26.72 2.37 -1.44
C PRO A 24 -25.95 1.51 -2.43
N LYS A 25 -25.48 2.13 -3.52
CA LYS A 25 -24.67 1.47 -4.55
C LYS A 25 -23.38 0.89 -3.98
N ARG A 26 -22.64 1.71 -3.23
CA ARG A 26 -21.36 1.34 -2.63
C ARG A 26 -21.57 0.27 -1.56
N TYR A 27 -22.61 0.42 -0.74
CA TYR A 27 -22.99 -0.57 0.26
C TYR A 27 -23.21 -1.94 -0.38
N ILE A 28 -24.06 -2.02 -1.42
CA ILE A 28 -24.31 -3.27 -2.17
C ILE A 28 -23.00 -3.83 -2.73
N ALA A 29 -22.15 -2.97 -3.30
CA ALA A 29 -20.89 -3.39 -3.87
C ALA A 29 -19.95 -3.99 -2.82
N GLU A 30 -19.83 -3.36 -1.66
CA GLU A 30 -19.03 -3.84 -0.52
C GLU A 30 -19.58 -5.17 0.03
N GLN A 31 -20.90 -5.33 0.14
CA GLN A 31 -21.51 -6.59 0.59
C GLN A 31 -21.24 -7.73 -0.40
N LEU A 32 -21.49 -7.51 -1.70
CA LEU A 32 -21.22 -8.51 -2.74
C LEU A 32 -19.74 -8.87 -2.81
N TYR A 33 -18.86 -7.87 -2.74
CA TYR A 33 -17.43 -8.10 -2.74
C TYR A 33 -17.00 -8.90 -1.51
N ARG A 34 -17.58 -8.66 -0.32
CA ARG A 34 -17.27 -9.40 0.90
C ARG A 34 -17.67 -10.87 0.83
N ILE A 35 -18.83 -11.19 0.23
CA ILE A 35 -19.33 -12.58 0.14
C ILE A 35 -18.88 -13.29 -1.16
N ARG A 36 -18.02 -12.66 -1.95
CA ARG A 36 -17.60 -13.21 -3.24
C ARG A 36 -16.96 -14.58 -3.07
N PRO A 37 -17.16 -15.50 -4.03
CA PRO A 37 -16.39 -16.73 -4.07
C PRO A 37 -14.92 -16.37 -4.20
N ASN A 38 -14.11 -16.71 -3.20
CA ASN A 38 -12.67 -16.63 -3.35
C ASN A 38 -12.26 -17.65 -4.42
N ALA A 39 -11.56 -17.19 -5.45
CA ALA A 39 -10.86 -18.11 -6.34
C ALA A 39 -9.93 -18.93 -5.45
N ARG A 40 -10.25 -20.22 -5.25
CA ARG A 40 -9.34 -21.12 -4.55
C ARG A 40 -8.04 -21.09 -5.34
N ALA A 41 -6.97 -20.67 -4.69
CA ALA A 41 -5.65 -20.96 -5.20
C ALA A 41 -5.58 -22.49 -5.30
N SER A 42 -5.45 -23.03 -6.50
CA SER A 42 -5.05 -24.43 -6.63
C SER A 42 -3.69 -24.53 -5.95
N PRO A 43 -3.50 -25.39 -4.94
CA PRO A 43 -2.16 -25.69 -4.47
C PRO A 43 -1.41 -26.27 -5.66
N SER A 44 -0.53 -25.48 -6.26
CA SER A 44 0.40 -25.98 -7.26
C SER A 44 1.31 -26.96 -6.53
N SER A 45 1.13 -28.25 -6.78
CA SER A 45 1.93 -29.33 -6.20
C SER A 45 3.40 -29.31 -6.63
N ASN A 46 3.83 -28.30 -7.41
CA ASN A 46 5.18 -28.14 -7.95
C ASN A 46 5.86 -26.80 -7.57
N GLU A 47 5.30 -26.00 -6.65
CA GLU A 47 5.93 -24.73 -6.24
C GLU A 47 7.20 -24.98 -5.41
N THR A 48 8.36 -24.71 -6.00
CA THR A 48 9.66 -24.89 -5.37
C THR A 48 10.04 -23.66 -4.54
N SER A 49 10.75 -23.86 -3.42
CA SER A 49 11.15 -22.79 -2.47
C SER A 49 11.96 -21.64 -3.12
N ASP A 50 12.66 -21.95 -4.20
CA ASP A 50 13.45 -21.01 -5.01
C ASP A 50 12.59 -20.04 -5.85
N GLN A 51 11.27 -20.23 -5.91
CA GLN A 51 10.32 -19.32 -6.54
C GLN A 51 9.62 -18.39 -5.55
N LYS A 52 9.65 -18.69 -4.25
CA LYS A 52 8.95 -17.89 -3.24
C LYS A 52 9.91 -17.00 -2.49
N ILE A 53 9.53 -15.75 -2.24
CA ILE A 53 10.28 -14.84 -1.37
C ILE A 53 9.41 -14.39 -0.21
N LYS A 54 10.01 -14.23 0.97
CA LYS A 54 9.36 -13.65 2.14
C LYS A 54 9.72 -12.17 2.25
N VAL A 55 8.73 -11.31 2.13
CA VAL A 55 8.86 -9.85 2.22
C VAL A 55 8.26 -9.36 3.54
N VAL A 56 9.05 -8.63 4.32
CA VAL A 56 8.66 -8.04 5.60
C VAL A 56 8.29 -6.58 5.36
N CYS A 57 7.08 -6.19 5.74
CA CYS A 57 6.50 -4.91 5.34
C CYS A 57 6.28 -4.01 6.56
N LEU A 58 6.89 -2.83 6.54
CA LEU A 58 6.76 -1.76 7.52
C LEU A 58 6.39 -0.46 6.80
N SER A 59 5.78 0.47 7.53
CA SER A 59 5.54 1.86 7.11
C SER A 59 5.13 2.66 8.33
N ASP A 60 5.23 3.99 8.28
CA ASP A 60 4.67 4.89 9.29
C ASP A 60 5.15 4.52 10.70
N THR A 61 6.47 4.37 10.86
CA THR A 61 7.07 4.08 12.17
C THR A 61 7.25 5.34 13.00
N HIS A 62 7.37 6.53 12.39
CA HIS A 62 7.35 7.81 13.10
C HIS A 62 8.31 7.84 14.32
N ASN A 63 9.60 7.61 14.08
CA ASN A 63 10.67 7.49 15.08
C ASN A 63 10.60 6.24 15.99
N HIS A 64 9.58 5.38 15.87
CA HIS A 64 9.50 4.18 16.69
C HIS A 64 10.37 3.05 16.13
N ARG A 65 11.22 2.49 17.00
CA ARG A 65 11.88 1.20 16.75
C ARG A 65 10.92 0.05 17.05
N ILE A 66 10.72 -0.85 16.10
CA ILE A 66 9.90 -2.06 16.29
C ILE A 66 10.80 -3.20 16.78
N SER A 67 10.47 -3.81 17.92
CA SER A 67 11.26 -4.88 18.55
C SER A 67 11.17 -6.20 17.79
N ASP A 68 9.97 -6.64 17.45
CA ASP A 68 9.70 -7.99 16.96
C ASP A 68 9.56 -8.03 15.44
N VAL A 69 10.60 -7.54 14.74
CA VAL A 69 10.65 -7.60 13.27
C VAL A 69 11.03 -9.02 12.83
N PRO A 70 10.14 -9.76 12.13
CA PRO A 70 10.42 -11.13 11.73
C PRO A 70 11.52 -11.20 10.66
N ALA A 71 12.25 -12.31 10.62
CA ALA A 71 13.18 -12.58 9.53
C ALA A 71 12.47 -12.72 8.18
N GLY A 72 13.14 -12.31 7.10
CA GLY A 72 12.67 -12.44 5.71
C GLY A 72 13.78 -12.17 4.71
N ASP A 73 13.50 -12.43 3.44
CA ASP A 73 14.46 -12.25 2.34
C ASP A 73 14.68 -10.75 2.02
N ILE A 74 13.60 -9.96 2.15
CA ILE A 74 13.59 -8.51 1.90
C ILE A 74 12.80 -7.83 3.03
N LEU A 75 13.31 -6.71 3.53
CA LEU A 75 12.56 -5.77 4.35
C LEU A 75 12.23 -4.52 3.52
N ILE A 76 10.98 -4.06 3.62
CA ILE A 76 10.49 -2.85 2.95
C ILE A 76 9.91 -1.91 4.01
N HIS A 77 10.34 -0.64 3.99
CA HIS A 77 9.71 0.46 4.72
C HIS A 77 9.07 1.45 3.74
N ALA A 78 7.75 1.58 3.76
CA ALA A 78 6.97 2.35 2.78
C ALA A 78 6.77 3.84 3.14
N GLY A 79 7.77 4.48 3.74
CA GLY A 79 7.73 5.90 4.11
C GLY A 79 7.29 6.21 5.54
N ASP A 80 7.39 7.48 5.91
CA ASP A 80 7.14 8.03 7.25
C ASP A 80 7.97 7.32 8.33
N LEU A 81 9.29 7.32 8.12
CA LEU A 81 10.27 6.88 9.12
C LEU A 81 10.35 7.86 10.29
N THR A 82 10.06 9.14 10.02
CA THR A 82 10.28 10.26 10.92
C THR A 82 8.98 10.92 11.38
N ASN A 83 9.03 11.74 12.45
CA ASN A 83 7.90 12.58 12.83
C ASN A 83 7.99 14.00 12.25
N ARG A 84 9.19 14.58 12.27
CA ARG A 84 9.43 15.98 11.89
C ARG A 84 10.26 16.10 10.62
N GLY A 85 10.83 15.00 10.14
CA GLY A 85 11.59 14.99 8.90
C GLY A 85 12.95 15.65 8.99
N THR A 86 13.57 15.68 10.18
CA THR A 86 14.95 16.19 10.31
C THR A 86 15.96 15.12 9.89
N ILE A 87 17.18 15.56 9.54
CA ILE A 87 18.27 14.63 9.19
C ILE A 87 18.61 13.72 10.38
N GLU A 88 18.57 14.25 11.61
CA GLU A 88 18.88 13.50 12.82
C GLU A 88 17.86 12.40 13.11
N GLU A 89 16.56 12.67 12.89
CA GLU A 89 15.52 11.64 13.01
C GLU A 89 15.70 10.56 11.95
N LEU A 90 15.97 10.98 10.70
CA LEU A 90 16.17 10.05 9.60
C LEU A 90 17.41 9.15 9.85
N GLN A 91 18.52 9.72 10.34
CA GLN A 91 19.73 8.97 10.61
C GLN A 91 19.53 7.92 11.72
N GLN A 92 18.77 8.25 12.78
CA GLN A 92 18.40 7.28 13.83
C GLN A 92 17.52 6.14 13.29
N ALA A 93 16.59 6.44 12.38
CA ALA A 93 15.78 5.43 11.73
C ALA A 93 16.61 4.52 10.81
N ILE A 94 17.57 5.11 10.07
CA ILE A 94 18.50 4.36 9.23
C ILE A 94 19.36 3.41 10.09
N GLU A 95 19.94 3.90 11.19
CA GLU A 95 20.74 3.09 12.11
C GLU A 95 19.96 1.89 12.64
N TRP A 96 18.72 2.10 13.07
CA TRP A 96 17.85 1.03 13.52
C TRP A 96 17.59 -0.03 12.44
N LEU A 97 17.24 0.40 11.23
CA LEU A 97 16.96 -0.51 10.13
C LEU A 97 18.24 -1.25 9.69
N ASP A 98 19.40 -0.60 9.77
CA ASP A 98 20.70 -1.19 9.45
C ASP A 98 21.03 -2.37 10.37
N GLU A 99 20.71 -2.26 11.66
CA GLU A 99 20.88 -3.32 12.67
C GLU A 99 20.05 -4.59 12.36
N LEU A 100 18.99 -4.50 11.54
CA LEU A 100 18.13 -5.64 11.22
C LEU A 100 18.83 -6.64 10.28
N PRO A 101 18.61 -7.96 10.47
CA PRO A 101 19.38 -9.02 9.81
C PRO A 101 19.05 -9.22 8.32
N HIS A 102 18.08 -8.49 7.79
CA HIS A 102 17.65 -8.61 6.40
C HIS A 102 18.75 -8.14 5.46
N LYS A 103 19.10 -8.95 4.46
CA LYS A 103 20.15 -8.60 3.50
C LYS A 103 19.77 -7.41 2.61
N TYR A 104 18.51 -7.33 2.21
CA TYR A 104 17.99 -6.25 1.38
C TYR A 104 16.97 -5.45 2.19
N LYS A 105 17.25 -4.16 2.38
CA LYS A 105 16.44 -3.22 3.14
C LYS A 105 16.08 -2.06 2.22
N ILE A 106 14.85 -2.08 1.71
CA ILE A 106 14.35 -1.08 0.77
C ILE A 106 13.53 -0.06 1.54
N VAL A 107 13.80 1.22 1.31
CA VAL A 107 13.03 2.31 1.92
C VAL A 107 12.60 3.30 0.86
N ILE A 108 11.45 3.92 1.08
CA ILE A 108 11.07 5.16 0.39
C ILE A 108 10.80 6.22 1.44
N ALA A 109 10.81 7.49 1.04
CA ALA A 109 10.26 8.57 1.85
C ALA A 109 8.73 8.50 1.90
N GLY A 110 8.16 9.13 2.92
CA GLY A 110 6.76 9.50 3.04
C GLY A 110 6.61 11.01 3.19
N ASN A 111 5.42 11.47 3.58
CA ASN A 111 5.16 12.90 3.67
C ASN A 111 5.81 13.57 4.91
N HIS A 112 6.33 12.80 5.85
CA HIS A 112 7.06 13.32 7.01
C HIS A 112 8.55 13.56 6.75
N GLU A 113 9.16 12.95 5.73
CA GLU A 113 10.59 13.10 5.41
C GLU A 113 10.90 14.44 4.69
N LEU A 114 10.63 15.56 5.37
CA LEU A 114 10.83 16.90 4.83
C LEU A 114 12.28 17.17 4.39
N CYS A 115 13.27 16.61 5.09
CA CYS A 115 14.68 16.74 4.70
C CYS A 115 15.02 16.10 3.34
N LEU A 116 14.17 15.22 2.81
CA LEU A 116 14.38 14.57 1.51
C LEU A 116 13.66 15.28 0.37
N ASP A 117 12.76 16.23 0.66
CA ASP A 117 11.99 16.95 -0.36
C ASP A 117 12.75 18.16 -0.91
N ALA A 118 13.71 17.87 -1.79
CA ALA A 118 14.54 18.88 -2.46
C ALA A 118 13.74 19.91 -3.29
N LYS A 119 12.45 19.64 -3.58
CA LYS A 119 11.58 20.59 -4.32
C LYS A 119 10.97 21.67 -3.44
N GLY A 120 11.29 21.69 -2.14
CA GLY A 120 11.31 22.91 -1.33
C GLY A 120 10.12 23.84 -1.53
N LYS A 121 8.89 23.35 -1.28
CA LYS A 121 7.72 24.24 -1.15
C LYS A 121 7.51 24.72 0.30
N HIS A 122 8.42 24.38 1.20
CA HIS A 122 8.31 24.68 2.63
C HIS A 122 9.37 25.74 3.01
N PRO A 123 8.98 27.02 3.07
CA PRO A 123 9.90 28.13 3.33
C PRO A 123 10.55 28.09 4.72
N ASP A 124 9.98 27.31 5.65
CA ASP A 124 10.43 27.21 7.04
C ASP A 124 11.50 26.12 7.26
N ILE A 125 11.90 25.40 6.22
CA ILE A 125 12.83 24.28 6.32
C ILE A 125 14.12 24.68 5.59
N PRO A 126 15.25 24.78 6.31
CA PRO A 126 16.51 25.11 5.69
C PRO A 126 16.86 24.06 4.62
N PRO A 127 17.54 24.46 3.53
CA PRO A 127 18.03 23.52 2.53
C PRO A 127 18.73 22.35 3.22
N SER A 128 18.20 21.16 3.03
CA SER A 128 18.71 19.97 3.69
C SER A 128 19.98 19.52 2.96
N ASP A 129 21.04 19.24 3.71
CA ASP A 129 22.25 18.66 3.15
C ASP A 129 22.02 17.15 2.90
N ILE A 130 21.26 16.84 1.85
CA ILE A 130 20.91 15.46 1.49
C ILE A 130 22.18 14.61 1.26
N GLU A 131 23.29 15.24 0.86
CA GLU A 131 24.59 14.58 0.67
C GLU A 131 25.20 14.09 1.99
N SER A 132 24.80 14.64 3.14
CA SER A 132 25.28 14.22 4.46
C SER A 132 24.62 12.95 4.99
N ILE A 133 23.58 12.42 4.32
CA ILE A 133 22.82 11.27 4.79
C ILE A 133 23.60 9.98 4.51
N ASP A 134 24.00 9.28 5.57
CA ASP A 134 24.62 7.95 5.45
C ASP A 134 23.55 6.86 5.48
N TRP A 135 23.18 6.37 4.30
CA TRP A 135 22.17 5.33 4.11
C TRP A 135 22.58 3.93 4.61
N LYS A 136 23.85 3.73 5.01
CA LYS A 136 24.36 2.42 5.47
C LYS A 136 24.03 1.30 4.47
N SER A 137 23.41 0.19 4.91
CA SER A 137 23.00 -0.91 4.04
C SER A 137 21.61 -0.73 3.40
N LEU A 138 20.92 0.39 3.64
CA LEU A 138 19.59 0.64 3.09
C LEU A 138 19.68 1.12 1.64
N ILE A 139 18.67 0.73 0.85
CA ILE A 139 18.47 1.19 -0.52
C ILE A 139 17.26 2.10 -0.54
N CYS A 140 17.50 3.41 -0.65
CA CYS A 140 16.44 4.41 -0.78
C CYS A 140 15.98 4.54 -2.23
N LEU A 141 14.68 4.42 -2.47
CA LEU A 141 14.07 4.61 -3.79
C LEU A 141 13.22 5.89 -3.82
N ASN A 142 13.34 6.66 -4.90
CA ASN A 142 12.59 7.88 -5.14
C ASN A 142 12.30 8.02 -6.64
N ASP A 143 11.14 7.52 -7.08
CA ASP A 143 10.79 7.40 -8.49
C ASP A 143 11.86 6.59 -9.26
N SER A 144 12.28 5.47 -8.67
CA SER A 144 13.39 4.66 -9.17
C SER A 144 13.18 3.17 -8.90
N SER A 145 13.97 2.32 -9.58
CA SER A 145 13.95 0.88 -9.40
C SER A 145 15.30 0.34 -8.95
N VAL A 146 15.24 -0.81 -8.27
CA VAL A 146 16.40 -1.65 -7.97
C VAL A 146 16.10 -3.10 -8.32
N LEU A 147 17.15 -3.82 -8.72
CA LEU A 147 17.09 -5.24 -9.02
C LEU A 147 17.90 -5.99 -7.94
N VAL A 148 17.26 -6.85 -7.16
CA VAL A 148 17.92 -7.58 -6.06
C VAL A 148 18.07 -9.07 -6.36
N ASN A 149 19.27 -9.59 -6.09
CA ASN A 149 19.61 -11.00 -6.31
C ASN A 149 19.59 -11.77 -4.98
N ILE A 150 18.48 -12.45 -4.70
CA ILE A 150 18.32 -13.18 -3.44
C ILE A 150 18.96 -14.57 -3.58
N PRO A 151 19.91 -14.94 -2.69
CA PRO A 151 20.55 -16.25 -2.73
C PRO A 151 19.51 -17.38 -2.71
N GLY A 152 19.69 -18.37 -3.59
CA GLY A 152 18.79 -19.52 -3.69
C GLY A 152 17.45 -19.24 -4.38
N LYS A 153 17.26 -18.07 -5.01
CA LYS A 153 16.07 -17.78 -5.83
C LYS A 153 16.40 -17.86 -7.33
N LYS A 154 15.41 -18.30 -8.13
CA LYS A 154 15.61 -18.56 -9.58
C LYS A 154 15.96 -17.31 -10.40
N ARG A 155 15.52 -16.14 -9.97
CA ARG A 155 15.73 -14.87 -10.68
C ARG A 155 15.81 -13.69 -9.72
N ALA A 156 16.35 -12.60 -10.23
CA ALA A 156 16.34 -11.33 -9.53
C ALA A 156 14.91 -10.76 -9.44
N VAL A 157 14.69 -9.92 -8.42
CA VAL A 157 13.39 -9.30 -8.12
C VAL A 157 13.50 -7.81 -8.40
N LYS A 158 12.61 -7.28 -9.25
CA LYS A 158 12.58 -5.85 -9.56
C LYS A 158 11.62 -5.12 -8.61
N ILE A 159 12.13 -4.12 -7.92
CA ILE A 159 11.39 -3.31 -6.95
C ILE A 159 11.38 -1.88 -7.45
N TYR A 160 10.22 -1.23 -7.50
CA TYR A 160 10.09 0.19 -7.85
C TYR A 160 9.45 0.94 -6.67
N GLY A 161 10.04 2.08 -6.32
CA GLY A 161 9.63 2.89 -5.18
C GLY A 161 9.27 4.32 -5.59
N ASN A 162 8.15 4.84 -5.08
CA ASN A 162 7.74 6.23 -5.31
C ASN A 162 7.10 6.84 -4.04
N PRO A 163 7.65 7.93 -3.47
CA PRO A 163 7.17 8.49 -2.20
C PRO A 163 5.91 9.34 -2.34
N TRP A 164 5.50 9.68 -3.57
CA TRP A 164 4.55 10.76 -3.79
C TRP A 164 3.10 10.37 -3.47
N THR A 165 2.40 11.27 -2.77
CA THR A 165 0.99 11.11 -2.38
C THR A 165 0.10 12.26 -2.88
N PRO A 166 -1.22 12.02 -3.08
CA PRO A 166 -2.15 13.11 -3.32
C PRO A 166 -2.18 14.08 -2.13
N LYS A 167 -2.10 15.38 -2.41
CA LYS A 167 -1.98 16.44 -1.41
C LYS A 167 -3.06 16.35 -0.32
N GLN A 168 -2.60 16.28 0.93
CA GLN A 168 -3.37 16.38 2.17
C GLN A 168 -2.57 17.28 3.13
N GLY A 169 -2.95 18.55 3.23
CA GLY A 169 -2.17 19.54 3.98
C GLY A 169 -0.95 20.04 3.21
N ASN A 170 0.11 20.41 3.93
CA ASN A 170 1.35 20.98 3.38
C ASN A 170 2.55 20.16 3.87
N SER A 171 2.63 18.90 3.46
CA SER A 171 3.72 17.99 3.84
C SER A 171 4.65 17.70 2.65
N ALA A 172 5.69 16.89 2.85
CA ALA A 172 6.64 16.51 1.81
C ALA A 172 5.98 15.63 0.72
N PHE A 173 6.56 15.59 -0.48
CA PHE A 173 6.21 14.61 -1.53
C PHE A 173 4.72 14.56 -1.90
N GLN A 174 4.08 15.73 -2.00
CA GLN A 174 2.65 15.84 -2.33
C GLN A 174 2.40 16.49 -3.70
N TYR A 175 1.51 15.88 -4.50
CA TYR A 175 1.03 16.45 -5.76
C TYR A 175 -0.47 16.77 -5.70
N PRO A 176 -0.97 17.74 -6.50
CA PRO A 176 -2.40 18.04 -6.56
C PRO A 176 -3.26 16.81 -6.89
N ARG A 177 -4.31 16.56 -6.09
CA ARG A 177 -5.15 15.34 -6.18
C ARG A 177 -5.86 15.13 -7.54
N HIS A 178 -6.00 16.17 -8.34
CA HIS A 178 -6.63 16.09 -9.67
C HIS A 178 -5.67 15.66 -10.79
N GLU A 179 -4.36 15.55 -10.50
CA GLU A 179 -3.36 15.13 -11.48
C GLU A 179 -3.32 13.60 -11.62
N ASN A 180 -3.11 13.13 -12.86
CA ASN A 180 -2.81 11.74 -13.15
C ASN A 180 -1.34 11.42 -12.88
N PHE A 181 -0.86 11.73 -11.68
CA PHE A 181 0.58 11.73 -11.35
C PHE A 181 1.32 10.43 -11.71
N TYR A 182 0.69 9.26 -11.51
CA TYR A 182 1.32 7.97 -11.74
C TYR A 182 1.26 7.48 -13.20
N GLU A 183 0.56 8.18 -14.09
CA GLU A 183 0.35 7.74 -15.48
C GLU A 183 1.67 7.37 -16.17
N ASN A 184 1.77 6.10 -16.58
CA ASN A 184 2.94 5.51 -17.25
C ASN A 184 4.28 5.62 -16.49
N LYS A 185 4.27 5.91 -15.18
CA LYS A 185 5.50 6.01 -14.38
C LYS A 185 6.04 4.65 -13.94
N ILE A 186 5.16 3.70 -13.65
CA ILE A 186 5.56 2.43 -13.05
C ILE A 186 6.05 1.47 -14.16
N PRO A 187 7.26 0.89 -14.06
CA PRO A 187 7.75 -0.07 -15.05
C PRO A 187 6.86 -1.31 -15.16
N LEU A 188 6.64 -1.80 -16.40
CA LEU A 188 5.77 -2.96 -16.68
C LEU A 188 6.28 -4.28 -16.09
N ASP A 189 7.58 -4.38 -15.84
CA ASP A 189 8.29 -5.58 -15.39
C ASP A 189 8.57 -5.56 -13.87
N VAL A 190 7.92 -4.66 -13.12
CA VAL A 190 8.09 -4.60 -11.66
C VAL A 190 7.42 -5.81 -10.98
N ASP A 191 8.13 -6.43 -10.05
CA ASP A 191 7.60 -7.49 -9.20
C ASP A 191 6.93 -6.93 -7.95
N ILE A 192 7.60 -5.97 -7.31
CA ILE A 192 7.17 -5.33 -6.06
C ILE A 192 7.09 -3.82 -6.27
N LEU A 193 5.89 -3.28 -6.08
CA LEU A 193 5.63 -1.85 -6.05
C LEU A 193 5.68 -1.35 -4.61
N VAL A 194 6.37 -0.24 -4.36
CA VAL A 194 6.37 0.45 -3.07
C VAL A 194 5.93 1.88 -3.28
N THR A 195 4.82 2.29 -2.67
CA THR A 195 4.39 3.69 -2.65
C THR A 195 4.05 4.10 -1.25
N HIS A 196 4.14 5.40 -0.92
CA HIS A 196 3.76 5.79 0.44
C HIS A 196 2.23 5.74 0.64
N GLY A 197 1.48 6.28 -0.32
CA GLY A 197 0.01 6.29 -0.28
C GLY A 197 -0.65 5.04 -0.91
N PRO A 198 -1.89 4.72 -0.51
CA PRO A 198 -2.63 3.58 -1.03
C PRO A 198 -3.25 3.84 -2.41
N PRO A 199 -3.52 2.78 -3.20
CA PRO A 199 -4.40 2.89 -4.36
C PRO A 199 -5.85 3.09 -3.92
N ARG A 200 -6.65 3.72 -4.77
CA ARG A 200 -8.06 3.98 -4.49
C ARG A 200 -8.85 2.68 -4.21
N HIS A 201 -9.77 2.74 -3.25
CA HIS A 201 -10.71 1.70 -2.82
C HIS A 201 -10.12 0.50 -2.07
N HIS A 202 -8.81 0.44 -1.88
CA HIS A 202 -8.15 -0.71 -1.23
C HIS A 202 -7.28 -0.24 -0.08
N LEU A 203 -7.69 -0.60 1.15
CA LEU A 203 -6.95 -0.25 2.37
C LEU A 203 -6.62 1.25 2.45
N ASP A 204 -7.57 2.09 2.01
CA ASP A 204 -7.32 3.50 1.68
C ASP A 204 -8.15 4.50 2.49
N ASN A 205 -9.14 4.03 3.26
CA ASN A 205 -10.12 4.87 3.97
C ASN A 205 -10.64 6.04 3.11
N HIS A 206 -10.92 5.78 1.82
CA HIS A 206 -11.37 6.76 0.81
C HIS A 206 -10.35 7.84 0.41
N ALA A 207 -9.12 7.78 0.91
CA ALA A 207 -8.06 8.72 0.59
C ALA A 207 -7.16 8.25 -0.56
N GLY A 208 -7.36 7.05 -1.12
CA GLY A 208 -6.47 6.46 -2.10
C GLY A 208 -6.41 7.19 -3.45
N CYS A 209 -5.34 6.88 -4.20
CA CYS A 209 -5.03 7.53 -5.47
C CYS A 209 -5.67 6.81 -6.67
N VAL A 210 -6.35 7.59 -7.54
CA VAL A 210 -7.00 7.09 -8.76
C VAL A 210 -5.98 6.61 -9.80
N SER A 211 -4.99 7.44 -10.12
CA SER A 211 -3.98 7.11 -11.14
C SER A 211 -3.11 5.93 -10.71
N LEU A 212 -2.84 5.78 -9.42
CA LEU A 212 -2.14 4.61 -8.88
C LEU A 212 -2.94 3.31 -9.08
N LEU A 213 -4.25 3.33 -8.85
CA LEU A 213 -5.10 2.16 -9.12
C LEU A 213 -5.08 1.77 -10.61
N GLN A 214 -5.15 2.76 -11.51
CA GLN A 214 -5.07 2.54 -12.95
C GLN A 214 -3.74 1.88 -13.35
N GLU A 215 -2.63 2.33 -12.77
CA GLU A 215 -1.31 1.77 -13.03
C GLU A 215 -1.16 0.35 -12.48
N ILE A 216 -1.74 0.03 -11.33
CA ILE A 216 -1.77 -1.34 -10.82
C ILE A 216 -2.50 -2.27 -11.79
N TRP A 217 -3.63 -1.83 -12.37
CA TRP A 217 -4.32 -2.60 -13.42
C TRP A 217 -3.49 -2.81 -14.69
N ARG A 218 -2.67 -1.82 -15.05
CA ARG A 218 -1.78 -1.84 -16.22
C ARG A 218 -0.58 -2.76 -16.00
N VAL A 219 0.11 -2.60 -14.87
CA VAL A 219 1.41 -3.21 -14.56
C VAL A 219 1.26 -4.57 -13.91
N ARG A 220 0.30 -4.71 -13.00
CA ARG A 220 0.01 -5.95 -12.28
C ARG A 220 1.18 -6.50 -11.45
N PRO A 221 1.76 -5.70 -10.52
CA PRO A 221 2.83 -6.18 -9.63
C PRO A 221 2.36 -7.39 -8.82
N LYS A 222 3.27 -8.25 -8.38
CA LYS A 222 2.91 -9.39 -7.52
C LYS A 222 2.60 -8.93 -6.08
N LEU A 223 3.30 -7.89 -5.62
CA LEU A 223 3.12 -7.26 -4.30
C LEU A 223 3.13 -5.73 -4.44
N HIS A 224 2.25 -5.07 -3.70
CA HIS A 224 2.27 -3.62 -3.52
C HIS A 224 2.24 -3.30 -2.02
N VAL A 225 3.32 -2.68 -1.53
CA VAL A 225 3.48 -2.25 -0.14
C VAL A 225 3.31 -0.74 -0.05
N PHE A 226 2.49 -0.30 0.90
CA PHE A 226 2.23 1.11 1.17
C PHE A 226 1.86 1.35 2.63
N GLY A 227 1.56 2.59 3.00
CA GLY A 227 1.16 3.00 4.33
C GLY A 227 0.27 4.24 4.28
N HIS A 228 0.66 5.30 5.01
CA HIS A 228 0.07 6.63 5.04
C HIS A 228 -1.32 6.72 5.68
N ILE A 229 -2.20 5.75 5.40
CA ILE A 229 -3.56 5.71 5.94
C ILE A 229 -3.62 4.68 7.07
N HIS A 230 -3.20 5.11 8.27
CA HIS A 230 -3.06 4.25 9.45
C HIS A 230 -4.34 3.48 9.81
N ALA A 231 -5.49 4.13 9.68
CA ALA A 231 -6.80 3.55 9.99
C ALA A 231 -7.17 2.36 9.08
N ALA A 232 -6.51 2.23 7.94
CA ALA A 232 -6.77 1.18 6.96
C ALA A 232 -5.64 0.14 6.87
N ARG A 233 -4.78 0.06 7.90
CA ARG A 233 -3.77 -1.02 8.05
C ARG A 233 -4.38 -2.39 7.75
N GLY A 234 -3.67 -3.20 6.98
CA GLY A 234 -4.06 -4.57 6.71
C GLY A 234 -3.47 -5.13 5.43
N GLN A 235 -4.02 -6.26 5.01
CA GLN A 235 -3.64 -6.96 3.79
C GLN A 235 -4.89 -7.40 3.04
N THR A 236 -4.86 -7.32 1.71
CA THR A 236 -5.92 -7.86 0.85
C THR A 236 -5.37 -8.34 -0.49
N LEU A 237 -6.19 -9.04 -1.27
CA LEU A 237 -5.87 -9.46 -2.63
C LEU A 237 -6.70 -8.64 -3.62
N LEU A 238 -6.03 -8.03 -4.59
CA LEU A 238 -6.65 -7.45 -5.77
C LEU A 238 -6.59 -8.46 -6.90
N TYR A 239 -7.75 -8.89 -7.40
CA TYR A 239 -7.84 -9.86 -8.48
C TYR A 239 -8.09 -9.18 -9.82
N TYR A 240 -7.33 -9.52 -10.86
CA TYR A 240 -7.54 -8.96 -12.20
C TYR A 240 -8.74 -9.62 -12.92
N SER A 241 -9.95 -9.31 -12.46
CA SER A 241 -11.20 -9.91 -12.92
C SER A 241 -12.28 -8.87 -13.26
N SER A 242 -13.29 -9.26 -14.03
CA SER A 242 -14.44 -8.39 -14.31
C SER A 242 -15.18 -8.01 -13.02
N LEU A 243 -15.32 -8.95 -12.07
CA LEU A 243 -15.95 -8.68 -10.78
C LEU A 243 -15.20 -7.57 -10.02
N GLN A 244 -13.87 -7.66 -9.95
CA GLN A 244 -13.02 -6.62 -9.34
C GLN A 244 -13.22 -5.26 -10.01
N LYS A 245 -13.17 -5.23 -11.35
CA LYS A 245 -13.31 -4.00 -12.12
C LYS A 245 -14.66 -3.32 -11.84
N TYR A 246 -15.75 -4.08 -11.85
CA TYR A 246 -17.08 -3.52 -11.58
C TYR A 246 -17.29 -3.16 -10.11
N TYR A 247 -16.62 -3.83 -9.18
CA TYR A 247 -16.59 -3.41 -7.77
C TYR A 247 -15.99 -2.02 -7.63
N GLU A 248 -14.81 -1.79 -8.20
CA GLU A 248 -14.13 -0.50 -8.14
C GLU A 248 -14.92 0.62 -8.83
N LEU A 249 -15.51 0.34 -10.00
CA LEU A 249 -16.40 1.28 -10.69
C LEU A 249 -17.67 1.58 -9.90
N SER A 250 -18.22 0.59 -9.19
CA SER A 250 -19.40 0.77 -8.32
C SER A 250 -19.07 1.61 -7.08
N CYS A 251 -17.84 1.54 -6.58
CA CYS A 251 -17.37 2.37 -5.48
C CYS A 251 -17.15 3.85 -5.86
N ASP A 252 -17.05 4.16 -7.16
CA ASP A 252 -16.93 5.54 -7.62
C ASP A 252 -18.27 6.28 -7.68
N ARG A 253 -18.27 7.56 -7.28
CA ARG A 253 -19.50 8.38 -7.23
C ARG A 253 -20.16 8.58 -8.59
N LYS A 254 -19.40 8.45 -9.69
CA LYS A 254 -19.88 8.69 -11.06
C LYS A 254 -20.55 7.49 -11.73
N GLY A 255 -20.40 6.27 -11.21
CA GLY A 255 -21.01 5.08 -11.81
C GLY A 255 -22.54 5.07 -11.65
N GLY A 256 -23.25 4.58 -12.66
CA GLY A 256 -24.70 4.41 -12.69
C GLY A 256 -25.16 2.97 -12.40
N LEU A 257 -26.35 2.62 -12.92
CA LEU A 257 -26.95 1.29 -12.76
C LEU A 257 -26.18 0.21 -13.53
N LEU A 258 -25.53 0.55 -14.64
CA LEU A 258 -24.78 -0.38 -15.48
C LEU A 258 -23.63 -1.05 -14.72
N GLU A 259 -22.95 -0.31 -13.84
CA GLU A 259 -21.86 -0.81 -13.01
C GLU A 259 -22.35 -1.84 -12.00
N ILE A 260 -23.55 -1.63 -11.42
CA ILE A 260 -24.19 -2.61 -10.54
C ILE A 260 -24.60 -3.86 -11.30
N PHE A 261 -25.18 -3.71 -12.50
CA PHE A 261 -25.48 -4.87 -13.35
C PHE A 261 -24.21 -5.65 -13.71
N GLY A 262 -23.14 -4.95 -14.08
CA GLY A 262 -21.83 -5.56 -14.35
C GLY A 262 -21.26 -6.28 -13.13
N LEU A 263 -21.42 -5.70 -11.93
CA LEU A 263 -21.00 -6.31 -10.67
C LEU A 263 -21.78 -7.58 -10.36
N LEU A 264 -23.11 -7.54 -10.46
CA LEU A 264 -23.99 -8.69 -10.24
C LEU A 264 -23.70 -9.81 -11.25
N TRP A 265 -23.50 -9.45 -12.52
CA TRP A 265 -23.12 -10.41 -13.55
C TRP A 265 -21.75 -11.03 -13.29
N GLY A 266 -20.75 -10.21 -12.94
CA GLY A 266 -19.42 -10.68 -12.56
C GLY A 266 -19.45 -11.61 -11.36
N PHE A 267 -20.32 -11.33 -10.38
CA PHE A 267 -20.52 -12.17 -9.20
C PHE A 267 -21.13 -13.51 -9.58
N LEU A 268 -22.19 -13.52 -10.39
CA LEU A 268 -22.83 -14.74 -10.89
C LEU A 268 -21.83 -15.61 -11.65
N VAL A 269 -21.03 -15.01 -12.54
CA VAL A 269 -19.97 -15.73 -13.27
C VAL A 269 -18.96 -16.33 -12.30
N ALA A 270 -18.44 -15.55 -11.35
CA ALA A 270 -17.48 -16.04 -10.35
C ALA A 270 -18.07 -17.19 -9.51
N TYR A 271 -19.36 -17.12 -9.16
CA TYR A 271 -20.06 -18.15 -8.42
C TYR A 271 -20.18 -19.44 -9.22
N ILE A 272 -20.62 -19.37 -10.49
CA ILE A 272 -20.69 -20.53 -11.39
C ILE A 272 -19.31 -21.17 -11.56
N LEU A 273 -18.27 -20.36 -11.81
CA LEU A 273 -16.88 -20.84 -11.94
C LEU A 273 -16.40 -21.58 -10.68
N SER A 274 -16.78 -21.09 -9.50
CA SER A 274 -16.41 -21.72 -8.22
C SER A 274 -17.07 -23.10 -8.03
N ILE A 275 -18.30 -23.29 -8.52
CA ILE A 275 -19.03 -24.57 -8.45
C ILE A 275 -18.39 -25.61 -9.37
N VAL A 276 -18.02 -25.21 -10.59
CA VAL A 276 -17.40 -26.11 -11.57
C VAL A 276 -15.91 -26.35 -11.34
N GLY A 277 -15.37 -25.87 -10.21
CA GLY A 277 -13.97 -26.06 -9.82
C GLY A 277 -12.97 -25.32 -10.72
N TRP A 278 -13.42 -24.36 -11.54
CA TRP A 278 -12.53 -23.59 -12.39
C TRP A 278 -11.79 -22.56 -11.55
N THR A 279 -10.49 -22.77 -11.38
CA THR A 279 -9.58 -21.81 -10.77
C THR A 279 -8.98 -20.89 -11.84
N HIS A 280 -9.08 -19.58 -11.64
CA HIS A 280 -8.28 -18.65 -12.43
C HIS A 280 -6.80 -18.91 -12.09
N LYS A 281 -5.94 -19.06 -13.12
CA LYS A 281 -4.48 -18.94 -12.91
C LYS A 281 -4.22 -17.60 -12.22
N ASN A 282 -3.69 -17.67 -10.99
CA ASN A 282 -3.51 -16.58 -10.04
C ASN A 282 -2.89 -15.31 -10.66
N ARG A 283 -3.71 -14.43 -11.22
CA ARG A 283 -3.32 -13.05 -11.53
C ARG A 283 -3.95 -12.16 -10.48
N ASN A 284 -3.22 -11.98 -9.40
CA ASN A 284 -3.58 -11.07 -8.33
C ASN A 284 -2.35 -10.25 -7.91
N THR A 285 -2.62 -9.20 -7.15
CA THR A 285 -1.62 -8.45 -6.40
C THR A 285 -1.96 -8.56 -4.93
N ILE A 286 -0.95 -8.87 -4.12
CA ILE A 286 -1.05 -8.71 -2.68
C ILE A 286 -0.91 -7.23 -2.36
N LEU A 287 -1.91 -6.62 -1.75
CA LEU A 287 -1.88 -5.25 -1.29
C LEU A 287 -1.63 -5.23 0.23
N VAL A 288 -0.65 -4.46 0.68
CA VAL A 288 -0.28 -4.36 2.09
C VAL A 288 -0.22 -2.89 2.50
N ASN A 289 -1.15 -2.49 3.37
CA ASN A 289 -1.01 -1.27 4.15
C ASN A 289 -0.26 -1.61 5.44
N ALA A 290 1.03 -1.26 5.47
CA ALA A 290 2.00 -1.66 6.47
C ALA A 290 2.16 -0.64 7.61
N ALA A 291 1.30 0.38 7.71
CA ALA A 291 1.38 1.41 8.75
C ALA A 291 1.48 0.81 10.16
N MET A 292 2.47 1.24 10.94
CA MET A 292 2.80 0.66 12.26
C MET A 292 2.25 1.45 13.44
N VAL A 293 1.76 2.66 13.22
CA VAL A 293 1.13 3.49 14.26
C VAL A 293 -0.38 3.65 14.03
N ARG A 294 -1.08 4.14 15.05
CA ARG A 294 -2.50 4.49 15.05
C ARG A 294 -2.74 5.85 15.69
N GLY A 295 -3.85 6.46 15.27
CA GLY A 295 -4.37 7.68 15.86
C GLY A 295 -3.53 8.91 15.53
N LEU A 296 -4.00 10.08 15.94
CA LEU A 296 -3.31 11.36 15.69
C LEU A 296 -2.03 11.54 16.51
N LYS A 297 -1.81 10.67 17.51
CA LYS A 297 -0.63 10.68 18.38
C LYS A 297 0.46 9.70 17.95
N ASN A 298 0.27 9.00 16.83
CA ASN A 298 1.21 8.00 16.32
C ASN A 298 1.58 6.93 17.35
N GLU A 299 0.60 6.39 18.07
CA GLU A 299 0.85 5.31 19.01
C GLU A 299 1.12 4.01 18.24
N VAL A 300 2.23 3.31 18.54
CA VAL A 300 2.57 2.03 17.90
C VAL A 300 1.44 1.04 18.13
N THR A 301 1.01 0.35 17.07
CA THR A 301 -0.05 -0.65 17.18
C THR A 301 0.46 -1.91 17.86
N ASP A 302 -0.35 -2.52 18.72
CA ASP A 302 -0.11 -3.89 19.22
C ASP A 302 -0.21 -4.97 18.12
N LEU A 303 -0.52 -4.57 16.89
CA LEU A 303 -0.59 -5.48 15.74
C LEU A 303 0.82 -5.76 15.22
N GLY A 304 1.19 -7.03 15.17
CA GLY A 304 2.50 -7.47 14.67
C GLY A 304 2.81 -7.05 13.23
N VAL A 305 4.08 -7.17 12.84
CA VAL A 305 4.59 -6.84 11.50
C VAL A 305 4.00 -7.77 10.44
N ILE A 306 3.53 -7.21 9.32
CA ILE A 306 2.98 -7.99 8.21
C ILE A 306 4.14 -8.60 7.40
N SER A 307 4.08 -9.90 7.17
CA SER A 307 4.97 -10.61 6.25
C SER A 307 4.17 -11.26 5.13
N CYS A 308 4.66 -11.15 3.90
CA CYS A 308 4.02 -11.73 2.71
C CYS A 308 4.96 -12.72 2.03
N VAL A 309 4.39 -13.82 1.53
CA VAL A 309 5.10 -14.73 0.63
C VAL A 309 4.68 -14.42 -0.80
N VAL A 310 5.63 -14.00 -1.62
CA VAL A 310 5.42 -13.66 -3.03
C VAL A 310 5.96 -14.78 -3.89
N ASP A 311 5.12 -15.32 -4.78
CA ASP A 311 5.54 -16.30 -5.78
C ASP A 311 6.05 -15.59 -7.04
N LEU A 312 7.31 -15.79 -7.38
CA LEU A 312 8.03 -15.20 -8.51
C LEU A 312 7.87 -15.96 -9.82
N ALA A 313 7.16 -17.11 -9.82
CA ALA A 313 6.89 -17.91 -11.00
C ALA A 313 6.12 -17.16 -12.11
#